data_AF-A0A7J7IW57-F1
#
_entry.id   AF-A0A7J7IW57-F1
#
_cell.length_a   1.000
_cell.length_b   1.000
_cell.length_c   1.000
_cell.angle_alpha   90.00
_cell.angle_beta   90.00
_cell.angle_gamma   90.00
#
_symmetry.space_group_name_H-M   'P 1'
#
loop_
_entity.id
_entity.type
_entity.pdbx_description
1 polymer ?
#
loop_
_entity_poly.entity_id
_entity_poly.type
_entity_poly.pdbx_seq_one_letter_code
_entity_poly.pdbx_strand_id
1 'polypeptide(L)'
;MGANMSVNNNAGETAKDIAARFAQLAAVKMLKGVVQGDDDEKEATPGSIAQIAHEGDDSEDEFSGPTVGNSEGDSVAMTDEQVKQAKGRAKKKIDELERLTELAKNNYRQLGGKLNEDKVKAREVKEAERTINELTDQLEYERLRREKLEALLDNYKREINHLNRALDNSFTHQGSDEEVALSRKQRAKLHAASKKDRKKSGMRGDSEPIRRNSSRPGSARARPIV
;
A
#
# COMPACT_ATOMS: atom_id res chain seq x y z
N MET A 1 -29.71 -48.68 -66.65
CA MET A 1 -28.36 -49.08 -66.19
C MET A 1 -28.10 -48.37 -64.87
N GLY A 2 -28.03 -49.10 -63.75
CA GLY A 2 -27.77 -48.53 -62.43
C GLY A 2 -26.40 -48.98 -61.92
N ALA A 3 -25.76 -48.15 -61.09
CA ALA A 3 -24.55 -48.54 -60.37
C ALA A 3 -24.92 -49.53 -59.25
N ASN A 4 -24.13 -50.59 -59.09
CA ASN A 4 -24.37 -51.57 -58.04
C ASN A 4 -23.94 -50.99 -56.68
N MET A 5 -24.89 -50.77 -55.78
CA MET A 5 -24.66 -50.08 -54.50
C MET A 5 -24.00 -50.94 -53.42
N SER A 6 -23.86 -52.25 -53.67
CA SER A 6 -23.15 -53.19 -52.79
C SER A 6 -21.66 -53.34 -53.14
N VAL A 7 -21.12 -52.51 -54.03
CA VAL A 7 -19.68 -52.52 -54.32
C VAL A 7 -18.93 -51.87 -53.18
N ASN A 8 -17.99 -52.61 -52.60
CA ASN A 8 -17.12 -52.15 -51.52
C ASN A 8 -15.73 -51.75 -52.04
N ASN A 9 -15.07 -50.83 -51.35
CA ASN A 9 -13.64 -50.56 -51.57
C ASN A 9 -12.76 -51.65 -50.93
N ASN A 10 -11.44 -51.54 -51.09
CA ASN A 10 -10.46 -52.47 -50.48
C ASN A 10 -10.52 -52.52 -48.94
N ALA A 11 -11.19 -51.56 -48.30
CA ALA A 11 -11.42 -51.50 -46.85
C ALA A 11 -12.81 -52.02 -46.44
N GLY A 12 -13.61 -52.54 -47.38
CA GLY A 12 -14.96 -53.05 -47.09
C GLY A 12 -16.04 -51.97 -46.96
N GLU A 13 -15.73 -50.69 -47.20
CA GLU A 13 -16.69 -49.59 -47.07
C GLU A 13 -17.60 -49.50 -48.30
N THR A 14 -18.91 -49.36 -48.09
CA THR A 14 -19.89 -49.07 -49.16
C THR A 14 -19.86 -47.60 -49.55
N ALA A 15 -20.48 -47.25 -50.69
CA ALA A 15 -20.63 -45.85 -51.11
C ALA A 15 -21.33 -44.98 -50.05
N LYS A 16 -22.23 -45.58 -49.25
CA LYS A 16 -22.92 -44.91 -48.14
C LYS A 16 -21.94 -44.60 -47.00
N ASP A 17 -21.07 -45.54 -46.65
CA ASP A 17 -20.10 -45.38 -45.56
C ASP A 17 -19.07 -44.29 -45.90
N ILE A 18 -18.61 -44.27 -47.15
CA ILE A 18 -17.73 -43.21 -47.66
C ILE A 18 -18.45 -41.85 -47.60
N ALA A 19 -19.69 -41.76 -48.06
CA ALA A 19 -20.46 -40.51 -48.00
C ALA A 19 -20.70 -40.03 -46.56
N ALA A 20 -20.92 -40.96 -45.61
CA ALA A 20 -21.04 -40.64 -44.19
C ALA A 20 -19.72 -40.13 -43.60
N ARG A 21 -18.59 -40.79 -43.93
CA ARG A 21 -17.25 -40.37 -43.46
C ARG A 21 -16.86 -38.98 -43.94
N PHE A 22 -17.25 -38.62 -45.16
CA PHE A 22 -16.98 -37.29 -45.73
C PHE A 22 -18.09 -36.26 -45.48
N ALA A 23 -19.02 -36.55 -44.55
CA ALA A 23 -20.12 -35.66 -44.16
C ALA A 23 -20.99 -35.17 -45.35
N GLN A 24 -21.08 -35.97 -46.42
CA GLN A 24 -21.89 -35.65 -47.60
C GLN A 24 -23.35 -36.10 -47.38
N LEU A 25 -24.07 -35.38 -46.52
CA LEU A 25 -25.42 -35.76 -46.08
C LEU A 25 -26.44 -35.88 -47.24
N ALA A 26 -26.29 -35.09 -48.30
CA ALA A 26 -27.12 -35.19 -49.50
C ALA A 26 -26.94 -36.54 -50.22
N ALA A 27 -25.69 -36.99 -50.35
CA ALA A 27 -25.36 -38.29 -50.96
C ALA A 27 -25.82 -39.45 -50.06
N VAL A 28 -25.65 -39.33 -48.74
CA VAL A 28 -26.17 -40.33 -47.78
C VAL A 28 -27.69 -40.45 -47.88
N LYS A 29 -28.41 -39.33 -48.02
CA LYS A 29 -29.88 -39.33 -48.15
C LYS A 29 -30.33 -40.00 -49.46
N MET A 30 -29.65 -39.76 -50.57
CA MET A 30 -29.95 -40.42 -51.84
C MET A 30 -29.66 -41.93 -51.81
N LEU A 31 -28.54 -42.34 -51.18
CA LEU A 31 -28.16 -43.74 -51.06
C LEU A 31 -29.06 -44.51 -50.06
N LYS A 32 -29.58 -43.83 -49.03
CA LYS A 32 -30.53 -44.40 -48.05
C LYS A 32 -31.92 -44.62 -48.65
N GLY A 33 -32.33 -43.82 -49.64
CA GLY A 33 -33.66 -43.90 -50.26
C GLY A 33 -33.81 -44.94 -51.37
N VAL A 34 -32.74 -45.62 -51.80
CA VAL A 34 -32.77 -46.61 -52.89
C VAL A 34 -32.75 -48.05 -52.38
N VAL A 35 -32.43 -48.28 -51.10
CA VAL A 35 -32.52 -49.61 -50.46
C VAL A 35 -33.83 -49.70 -49.68
N GLN A 36 -34.92 -49.96 -50.40
CA GLN A 36 -36.17 -50.45 -49.81
C GLN A 36 -36.29 -51.92 -50.17
N GLY A 37 -36.14 -52.78 -49.16
CA GLY A 37 -36.14 -54.23 -49.28
C GLY A 37 -35.55 -54.88 -48.03
N ASP A 38 -36.29 -54.73 -46.92
CA ASP A 38 -36.50 -55.62 -45.77
C ASP A 38 -35.32 -56.24 -44.96
N ASP A 39 -35.50 -56.10 -43.64
CA ASP A 39 -35.05 -56.93 -42.51
C ASP A 39 -33.56 -57.08 -42.17
N ASP A 40 -33.16 -56.46 -41.06
CA ASP A 40 -32.97 -57.21 -39.82
C ASP A 40 -32.71 -56.24 -38.64
N GLU A 41 -33.70 -56.14 -37.76
CA GLU A 41 -33.53 -55.74 -36.37
C GLU A 41 -32.59 -56.73 -35.68
N LYS A 42 -31.43 -56.27 -35.22
CA LYS A 42 -30.66 -56.96 -34.18
C LYS A 42 -30.34 -56.02 -33.03
N GLU A 43 -31.29 -55.99 -32.08
CA GLU A 43 -31.08 -56.16 -30.64
C GLU A 43 -29.61 -56.28 -30.21
N ALA A 44 -29.09 -55.22 -29.58
CA ALA A 44 -27.92 -55.29 -28.73
C ALA A 44 -28.39 -55.17 -27.26
N THR A 45 -28.46 -56.32 -26.57
CA THR A 45 -28.74 -56.38 -25.14
C THR A 45 -27.53 -55.97 -24.29
N PRO A 46 -27.76 -55.57 -23.02
CA PRO A 46 -26.98 -54.59 -22.27
C PRO A 46 -26.08 -55.20 -21.17
N GLY A 47 -25.12 -54.40 -20.72
CA GLY A 47 -24.37 -54.58 -19.46
C GLY A 47 -23.41 -53.39 -19.27
N SER A 48 -23.86 -52.30 -18.62
CA SER A 48 -23.65 -51.98 -17.19
C SER A 48 -22.20 -51.57 -16.90
N ILE A 49 -21.80 -50.44 -16.30
CA ILE A 49 -22.35 -49.39 -15.43
C ILE A 49 -21.17 -48.36 -15.38
N ALA A 50 -21.31 -47.04 -15.51
CA ALA A 50 -21.73 -46.15 -14.42
C ALA A 50 -21.89 -44.69 -14.89
N GLN A 51 -23.04 -44.12 -14.52
CA GLN A 51 -23.24 -42.81 -13.86
C GLN A 51 -22.78 -41.57 -14.65
N ILE A 52 -23.67 -40.65 -15.02
CA ILE A 52 -24.48 -39.85 -14.07
C ILE A 52 -25.90 -39.66 -14.64
N ALA A 53 -26.90 -40.06 -13.86
CA ALA A 53 -28.29 -39.69 -14.03
C ALA A 53 -28.54 -38.32 -13.40
N HIS A 54 -29.30 -37.45 -14.09
CA HIS A 54 -30.46 -36.83 -13.45
C HIS A 54 -31.51 -36.45 -14.51
N GLU A 55 -32.63 -37.18 -14.42
CA GLU A 55 -34.02 -36.88 -14.80
C GLU A 55 -34.33 -35.37 -14.84
N GLY A 56 -35.16 -34.83 -15.73
CA GLY A 56 -36.06 -35.36 -16.75
C GLY A 56 -36.93 -34.18 -17.24
N ASP A 57 -37.31 -34.18 -18.51
CA ASP A 57 -38.58 -33.65 -19.00
C ASP A 57 -38.75 -34.07 -20.46
N ASP A 58 -39.60 -35.06 -20.69
CA ASP A 58 -40.06 -35.48 -22.01
C ASP A 58 -41.01 -34.40 -22.55
N SER A 59 -40.46 -33.43 -23.28
CA SER A 59 -41.23 -32.65 -24.24
C SER A 59 -40.76 -33.04 -25.63
N GLU A 60 -41.63 -33.75 -26.35
CA GLU A 60 -41.50 -34.08 -27.76
C GLU A 60 -41.57 -32.79 -28.60
N ASP A 61 -40.51 -31.99 -28.57
CA ASP A 61 -40.27 -30.93 -29.54
C ASP A 61 -39.13 -31.38 -30.45
N GLU A 62 -39.48 -31.59 -31.71
CA GLU A 62 -38.60 -31.84 -32.84
C GLU A 62 -37.53 -30.72 -32.91
N PHE A 63 -36.42 -30.91 -32.19
CA PHE A 63 -35.30 -29.98 -32.16
C PHE A 63 -34.55 -30.04 -33.49
N SER A 64 -35.02 -29.27 -34.47
CA SER A 64 -34.19 -28.88 -35.61
C SER A 64 -33.10 -27.96 -35.06
N GLY A 65 -31.83 -28.38 -35.18
CA GLY A 65 -30.69 -27.54 -34.81
C GLY A 65 -30.75 -26.16 -35.47
N PRO A 66 -30.05 -25.15 -34.93
CA PRO A 66 -30.19 -23.78 -35.39
C PRO A 66 -29.90 -23.71 -36.89
N THR A 67 -30.90 -23.28 -37.65
CA THR A 67 -30.74 -22.98 -39.07
C THR A 67 -29.69 -21.88 -39.19
N VAL A 68 -28.56 -22.22 -39.82
CA VAL A 68 -27.54 -21.25 -40.20
C VAL A 68 -28.15 -20.41 -41.32
N GLY A 69 -28.84 -19.34 -40.94
CA GLY A 69 -29.57 -18.49 -41.87
C GLY A 69 -29.83 -17.13 -41.25
N ASN A 70 -29.15 -16.12 -41.79
CA ASN A 70 -29.35 -14.71 -41.49
C ASN A 70 -30.85 -14.38 -41.46
N SER A 71 -31.39 -14.15 -40.26
CA SER A 71 -32.73 -13.59 -40.07
C SER A 71 -32.58 -12.12 -39.68
N GLU A 72 -31.96 -11.33 -40.55
CA GLU A 72 -32.08 -9.87 -40.47
C GLU A 72 -33.52 -9.52 -40.83
N GLY A 73 -34.40 -9.43 -39.83
CA GLY A 73 -35.68 -8.76 -39.96
C GLY A 73 -36.94 -9.58 -39.70
N ASP A 74 -36.87 -10.91 -39.58
CA ASP A 74 -38.05 -11.70 -39.21
C ASP A 74 -38.04 -11.98 -37.69
N SER A 75 -38.53 -11.01 -36.94
CA SER A 75 -38.66 -11.14 -35.49
C SER A 75 -39.86 -12.01 -35.19
N VAL A 76 -39.66 -13.30 -34.97
CA VAL A 76 -40.68 -14.17 -34.39
C VAL A 76 -41.17 -13.50 -33.11
N ALA A 77 -42.46 -13.15 -33.06
CA ALA A 77 -43.06 -12.53 -31.88
C ALA A 77 -42.96 -13.50 -30.70
N MET A 78 -42.01 -13.26 -29.81
CA MET A 78 -41.78 -14.09 -28.62
C MET A 78 -42.74 -13.69 -27.50
N THR A 79 -43.20 -14.67 -26.74
CA THR A 79 -43.94 -14.41 -25.50
C THR A 79 -43.00 -13.82 -24.44
N ASP A 80 -43.55 -13.11 -23.44
CA ASP A 80 -42.76 -12.50 -22.37
C ASP A 80 -41.88 -13.53 -21.62
N GLU A 81 -42.35 -14.77 -21.49
CA GLU A 81 -41.62 -15.88 -20.88
C GLU A 81 -40.43 -16.32 -21.73
N GLN A 82 -40.62 -16.45 -23.04
CA GLN A 82 -39.55 -16.77 -23.99
C GLN A 82 -38.49 -15.66 -24.03
N VAL A 83 -38.91 -14.39 -23.99
CA VAL A 83 -38.00 -13.24 -23.91
C VAL A 83 -37.18 -13.29 -22.62
N LYS A 84 -37.82 -13.59 -21.48
CA LYS A 84 -37.12 -13.70 -20.19
C LYS A 84 -36.12 -14.86 -20.20
N GLN A 85 -36.50 -16.02 -20.74
CA GLN A 85 -35.62 -17.19 -20.83
C GLN A 85 -34.44 -16.93 -21.79
N ALA A 86 -34.69 -16.33 -22.95
CA ALA A 86 -33.67 -15.93 -23.91
C ALA A 86 -32.69 -14.91 -23.31
N LYS A 87 -33.19 -13.89 -22.60
CA LYS A 87 -32.36 -12.94 -21.84
C LYS A 87 -31.51 -13.64 -20.79
N GLY A 88 -32.08 -14.61 -20.06
CA GLY A 88 -31.34 -15.41 -19.07
C GLY A 88 -30.21 -16.23 -19.69
N ARG A 89 -30.46 -16.88 -20.84
CA ARG A 89 -29.45 -17.62 -21.59
C ARG A 89 -28.36 -16.70 -22.14
N ALA A 90 -28.75 -15.55 -22.70
CA ALA A 90 -27.82 -14.53 -23.19
C ALA A 90 -26.92 -14.00 -22.08
N LYS A 91 -27.49 -13.68 -20.90
CA LYS A 91 -26.72 -13.23 -19.74
C LYS A 91 -25.71 -14.28 -19.28
N LYS A 92 -26.14 -15.53 -19.12
CA LYS A 92 -25.21 -16.64 -18.78
C LYS A 92 -24.07 -16.75 -19.79
N LYS A 93 -24.34 -16.52 -21.08
CA LYS A 93 -23.31 -16.55 -22.11
C LYS A 93 -22.35 -15.36 -22.03
N ILE A 94 -22.85 -14.17 -21.68
CA ILE A 94 -22.01 -13.00 -21.40
C ILE A 94 -21.08 -13.30 -20.22
N ASP A 95 -21.63 -13.78 -19.09
CA ASP A 95 -20.85 -14.08 -17.89
C ASP A 95 -19.76 -15.14 -18.17
N GLU A 96 -20.06 -16.15 -18.99
CA GLU A 96 -19.08 -17.16 -19.42
C GLU A 96 -17.97 -16.54 -20.29
N LEU A 97 -18.33 -15.69 -21.25
CA LEU A 97 -17.37 -15.02 -22.12
C LEU A 97 -16.46 -14.06 -21.34
N GLU A 98 -17.00 -13.33 -20.37
CA GLU A 98 -16.21 -12.48 -19.47
C GLU A 98 -15.17 -13.30 -18.71
N ARG A 99 -15.59 -14.42 -18.10
CA ARG A 99 -14.69 -15.35 -17.41
C ARG A 99 -13.58 -15.88 -18.32
N LEU A 100 -13.93 -16.29 -19.55
CA LEU A 100 -12.93 -16.76 -20.53
C LEU A 100 -11.96 -15.66 -20.92
N THR A 101 -12.45 -14.42 -21.05
CA THR A 101 -11.62 -13.26 -21.38
C THR A 101 -10.64 -12.95 -20.25
N GLU A 102 -11.06 -13.05 -18.99
CA GLU A 102 -10.17 -12.91 -17.84
C GLU A 102 -9.09 -13.99 -17.80
N LEU A 103 -9.46 -15.25 -18.03
CA LEU A 103 -8.49 -16.35 -18.13
C LEU A 103 -7.49 -16.10 -19.26
N ALA A 104 -7.96 -15.66 -20.43
CA ALA A 104 -7.08 -15.31 -21.54
C ALA A 104 -6.12 -14.16 -21.20
N LYS A 105 -6.60 -13.10 -20.53
CA LYS A 105 -5.75 -11.99 -20.04
C LYS A 105 -4.68 -12.49 -19.06
N ASN A 106 -5.07 -13.36 -18.12
CA ASN A 106 -4.14 -13.92 -17.14
C ASN A 106 -3.10 -14.84 -17.78
N ASN A 107 -3.52 -15.73 -18.69
CA ASN A 107 -2.61 -16.58 -19.44
C ASN A 107 -1.64 -15.75 -20.29
N TYR A 108 -2.14 -14.70 -20.95
CA TYR A 108 -1.29 -13.77 -21.70
C TYR A 108 -0.23 -13.14 -20.81
N ARG A 109 -0.59 -12.71 -19.58
CA ARG A 109 0.38 -12.20 -18.59
C ARG A 109 1.38 -13.26 -18.14
N GLN A 110 0.94 -14.48 -17.85
CA GLN A 110 1.82 -15.58 -17.44
C GLN A 110 2.85 -15.95 -18.51
N LEU A 111 2.47 -15.83 -19.79
CA LEU A 111 3.37 -16.03 -20.93
C LEU A 111 4.26 -14.80 -21.22
N GLY A 112 4.26 -13.79 -20.34
CA GLY A 112 5.10 -12.59 -20.47
C GLY A 112 4.50 -11.48 -21.33
N GLY A 113 3.25 -11.64 -21.78
CA GLY A 113 2.48 -10.59 -22.44
C GLY A 113 2.15 -9.44 -21.48
N LYS A 114 2.11 -8.21 -22.00
CA LYS A 114 1.75 -7.01 -21.22
C LYS A 114 0.50 -6.37 -21.81
N LEU A 115 -0.56 -6.31 -21.02
CA LEU A 115 -1.78 -5.63 -21.44
C LEU A 115 -1.55 -4.12 -21.46
N ASN A 116 -2.36 -3.39 -22.23
CA ASN A 116 -2.29 -1.92 -22.24
C ASN A 116 -2.65 -1.33 -20.87
N GLU A 117 -3.59 -1.95 -20.15
CA GLU A 117 -3.94 -1.62 -18.76
C GLU A 117 -2.70 -1.69 -17.84
N ASP A 118 -1.84 -2.68 -18.01
CA ASP A 118 -0.62 -2.85 -17.19
C ASP A 118 0.39 -1.74 -17.47
N LYS A 119 0.49 -1.28 -18.73
CA LYS A 119 1.36 -0.16 -19.11
C LYS A 119 0.88 1.16 -18.53
N VAL A 120 -0.43 1.39 -18.50
CA VAL A 120 -1.02 2.59 -17.89
C VAL A 120 -0.77 2.60 -16.39
N LYS A 121 -1.11 1.51 -15.70
CA LYS A 121 -0.84 1.35 -14.26
C LYS A 121 0.64 1.53 -13.92
N ALA A 122 1.54 0.97 -14.72
CA ALA A 122 2.99 1.14 -14.51
C ALA A 122 3.46 2.60 -14.68
N ARG A 123 2.80 3.40 -15.53
CA ARG A 123 3.09 4.83 -15.65
C ARG A 123 2.56 5.60 -14.45
N GLU A 124 1.33 5.33 -14.03
CA GLU A 124 0.72 5.94 -12.85
C GLU A 124 1.54 5.66 -11.59
N VAL A 125 2.01 4.42 -11.40
CA VAL A 125 2.90 4.06 -10.29
C VAL A 125 4.20 4.85 -10.35
N LYS A 126 4.83 4.96 -11.52
CA LYS A 126 6.07 5.77 -11.67
C LYS A 126 5.84 7.26 -11.40
N GLU A 127 4.70 7.79 -11.80
CA GLU A 127 4.34 9.19 -11.53
C GLU A 127 4.09 9.40 -10.04
N ALA A 128 3.40 8.48 -9.38
CA ALA A 128 3.21 8.49 -7.93
C ALA A 128 4.53 8.35 -7.16
N GLU A 129 5.45 7.50 -7.60
CA GLU A 129 6.79 7.39 -7.00
C GLU A 129 7.58 8.69 -7.11
N ARG A 130 7.50 9.40 -8.25
CA ARG A 130 8.13 10.71 -8.42
C ARG A 130 7.55 11.74 -7.45
N THR A 131 6.23 11.82 -7.34
CA THR A 131 5.60 12.78 -6.43
C THR A 131 5.91 12.45 -4.96
N ILE A 132 5.96 11.17 -4.59
CA ILE A 132 6.39 10.75 -3.24
C ILE A 132 7.82 11.22 -2.95
N ASN A 133 8.74 11.05 -3.89
CA ASN A 133 10.13 11.47 -3.71
C ASN A 133 10.24 13.00 -3.57
N GLU A 134 9.56 13.76 -4.44
CA GLU A 134 9.53 15.23 -4.36
C GLU A 134 8.97 15.72 -3.01
N LEU A 135 7.89 15.11 -2.52
CA LEU A 135 7.31 15.44 -1.22
C LEU A 135 8.24 15.05 -0.05
N THR A 136 8.98 13.95 -0.20
CA THR A 136 9.96 13.51 0.80
C THR A 136 11.12 14.51 0.88
N ASP A 137 11.65 14.95 -0.26
CA ASP A 137 12.71 15.95 -0.32
C ASP A 137 12.25 17.29 0.30
N GLN A 138 11.01 17.72 0.02
CA GLN A 138 10.43 18.92 0.64
C GLN A 138 10.31 18.79 2.16
N LEU A 139 9.88 17.62 2.64
CA LEU A 139 9.76 17.34 4.06
C LEU A 139 11.13 17.33 4.75
N GLU A 140 12.15 16.76 4.12
CA GLU A 140 13.53 16.79 4.61
C GLU A 140 14.09 18.22 4.66
N TYR A 141 13.83 19.01 3.61
CA TYR A 141 14.20 20.41 3.59
C TYR A 141 13.58 21.21 4.76
N GLU A 142 12.28 21.05 5.00
CA GLU A 142 11.61 21.73 6.12
C GLU A 142 12.07 21.21 7.50
N ARG A 143 12.39 19.91 7.62
CA ARG A 143 13.01 19.36 8.84
C ARG A 143 14.35 20.02 9.13
N LEU A 144 15.24 20.07 8.15
CA LEU A 144 16.56 20.71 8.28
C LEU A 144 16.43 22.21 8.58
N ARG A 145 15.47 22.88 7.93
CA ARG A 145 15.17 24.30 8.16
C ARG A 145 14.69 24.54 9.59
N ARG A 146 13.82 23.68 10.12
CA ARG A 146 13.35 23.75 11.51
C ARG A 146 14.50 23.52 12.48
N GLU A 147 15.34 22.51 12.27
CA GLU A 147 16.51 22.22 13.12
C GLU A 147 17.46 23.43 13.21
N LYS A 148 17.73 24.10 12.08
CA LYS A 148 18.55 25.33 12.06
C LYS A 148 17.93 26.45 12.90
N LEU A 149 16.62 26.65 12.82
CA LEU A 149 15.92 27.68 13.59
C LEU A 149 15.89 27.35 15.08
N GLU A 150 15.69 26.08 15.44
CA GLU A 150 15.74 25.61 16.82
C GLU A 150 17.12 25.82 17.44
N ALA A 151 18.19 25.52 16.70
CA ALA A 151 19.56 25.78 17.14
C ALA A 151 19.82 27.28 17.38
N LEU A 152 19.31 28.17 16.52
CA LEU A 152 19.39 29.61 16.73
C LEU A 152 18.58 30.06 17.95
N LEU A 153 17.38 29.51 18.14
CA LEU A 153 16.53 29.80 19.29
C LEU A 153 17.22 29.39 20.60
N ASP A 154 17.88 28.23 20.61
CA ASP A 154 18.66 27.76 21.76
C ASP A 154 19.91 28.62 22.01
N ASN A 155 20.56 29.15 20.98
CA ASN A 155 21.63 30.15 21.13
C ASN A 155 21.12 31.41 21.83
N TYR A 156 20.01 31.99 21.34
CA TYR A 156 19.43 33.18 21.94
C TYR A 156 18.94 32.93 23.37
N LYS A 157 18.33 31.78 23.66
CA LYS A 157 17.98 31.39 25.03
C LYS A 157 19.21 31.33 25.94
N ARG A 158 20.31 30.75 25.47
CA ARG A 158 21.57 30.70 26.22
C ARG A 158 22.14 32.10 26.45
N GLU A 159 22.12 32.96 25.44
CA GLU A 159 22.58 34.34 25.54
C GLU A 159 21.74 35.17 26.53
N ILE A 160 20.41 35.09 26.44
CA ILE A 160 19.49 35.74 27.39
C ILE A 160 19.79 35.26 28.82
N ASN A 161 19.94 33.95 29.03
CA ASN A 161 20.27 33.41 30.34
C ASN A 161 21.65 33.88 30.83
N HIS A 162 22.64 34.00 29.93
CA HIS A 162 23.96 34.51 30.27
C HIS A 162 23.89 35.99 30.69
N LEU A 163 23.20 36.82 29.91
CA LEU A 163 23.00 38.24 30.20
C LEU A 163 22.21 38.46 31.49
N ASN A 164 21.15 37.69 31.73
CA ASN A 164 20.39 37.74 32.98
C ASN A 164 21.27 37.39 34.19
N ARG A 165 22.08 36.32 34.09
CA ARG A 165 23.05 35.99 35.15
C ARG A 165 24.09 37.08 35.36
N ALA A 166 24.58 37.71 34.29
CA ALA A 166 25.53 38.81 34.40
C ALA A 166 24.90 40.04 35.08
N LEU A 167 23.64 40.36 34.74
CA LEU A 167 22.85 41.40 35.42
C LEU A 167 22.65 41.06 36.90
N ASP A 168 22.18 39.85 37.22
CA ASP A 168 21.98 39.40 38.61
C ASP A 168 23.29 39.47 39.42
N ASN A 169 24.41 39.05 38.83
CA ASN A 169 25.73 39.16 39.45
C ASN A 169 26.13 40.63 39.69
N SER A 170 25.80 41.54 38.76
CA SER A 170 26.07 42.97 38.93
C SER A 170 25.21 43.60 40.03
N PHE A 171 23.92 43.25 40.11
CA PHE A 171 23.01 43.73 41.15
C PHE A 171 23.38 43.20 42.53
N THR A 172 23.71 41.90 42.63
CA THR A 172 24.14 41.29 43.90
C THR A 172 25.49 41.84 44.37
N HIS A 173 26.43 42.10 43.45
CA HIS A 173 27.70 42.72 43.80
C HIS A 173 27.52 44.15 44.34
N GLN A 174 26.68 44.97 43.70
CA GLN A 174 26.36 46.33 44.17
C GLN A 174 25.67 46.33 45.54
N GLY A 175 24.70 45.43 45.77
CA GLY A 175 24.05 45.28 47.07
C GLY A 175 25.04 44.86 48.17
N SER A 176 25.97 43.94 47.85
CA SER A 176 26.99 43.50 48.80
C SER A 176 28.01 44.61 49.13
N ASP A 177 28.40 45.42 48.15
CA ASP A 177 29.34 46.52 48.35
C ASP A 177 28.73 47.65 49.18
N GLU A 178 27.45 47.97 48.95
CA GLU A 178 26.72 48.95 49.76
C GLU A 178 26.51 48.47 51.20
N GLU A 179 26.12 47.21 51.41
CA GLU A 179 25.92 46.63 52.74
C GLU A 179 27.25 46.57 53.53
N VAL A 180 28.33 46.15 52.88
CA VAL A 180 29.68 46.15 53.47
C VAL A 180 30.14 47.57 53.78
N ALA A 181 29.86 48.55 52.92
CA ALA A 181 30.20 49.96 53.16
C ALA A 181 29.40 50.55 54.35
N LEU A 182 28.12 50.23 54.48
CA LEU A 182 27.27 50.65 55.60
C LEU A 182 27.75 50.02 56.91
N SER A 183 28.07 48.72 56.91
CA SER A 183 28.63 48.02 58.07
C SER A 183 29.97 48.62 58.51
N ARG A 184 30.87 48.95 57.57
CA ARG A 184 32.13 49.65 57.86
C ARG A 184 31.90 51.04 58.47
N LYS A 185 30.95 51.81 57.93
CA LYS A 185 30.58 53.13 58.48
C LYS A 185 30.01 53.03 59.91
N GLN A 186 29.14 52.05 60.18
CA GLN A 186 28.59 51.81 61.52
C GLN A 186 29.69 51.42 62.52
N ARG A 187 30.58 50.49 62.16
CA ARG A 187 31.73 50.11 62.99
C ARG A 187 32.67 51.29 63.27
N ALA A 188 32.93 52.14 62.28
CA ALA A 188 33.74 53.34 62.46
C ALA A 188 33.10 54.35 63.42
N LYS A 189 31.77 54.54 63.35
CA LYS A 189 31.01 55.38 64.29
C LYS A 189 31.07 54.84 65.73
N LEU A 190 30.89 53.54 65.92
CA LEU A 190 31.00 52.90 67.24
C LEU A 190 32.41 53.04 67.84
N HIS A 191 33.46 52.84 67.03
CA HIS A 191 34.84 53.07 67.47
C HIS A 191 35.10 54.54 67.84
N ALA A 192 34.58 55.49 67.07
CA ALA A 192 34.71 56.91 67.37
C ALA A 192 33.96 57.33 68.65
N ALA A 193 32.78 56.76 68.90
CA ALA A 193 32.03 56.97 70.13
C ALA A 193 32.79 56.42 71.35
N SER A 194 33.30 55.17 71.27
CA SER A 194 34.10 54.57 72.36
C SER A 194 35.38 55.37 72.67
N LYS A 195 36.02 55.97 71.66
CA LYS A 195 37.18 56.86 71.85
C LYS A 195 36.80 58.17 72.54
N LYS A 196 35.62 58.73 72.27
CA LYS A 196 35.11 59.92 72.97
C LYS A 196 34.76 59.62 74.41
N ASP A 197 34.16 58.47 74.70
CA ASP A 197 33.84 58.05 76.07
C ASP A 197 35.12 57.75 76.87
N ARG A 198 36.11 57.06 76.30
CA ARG A 198 37.44 56.88 76.93
C ARG A 198 38.16 58.21 77.20
N LYS A 199 37.90 59.25 76.39
CA LYS A 199 38.47 60.59 76.60
C LYS A 199 37.74 61.38 77.69
N LYS A 200 36.45 61.10 77.93
CA LYS A 200 35.65 61.67 79.03
C LYS A 200 35.87 60.95 80.37
N SER A 201 36.14 59.64 80.36
CA SER A 201 36.34 58.85 81.59
C SER A 201 37.77 58.91 82.17
N GLY A 202 38.68 59.68 81.58
CA GLY A 202 40.01 59.95 82.15
C GLY A 202 40.96 58.73 82.22
N MET A 203 40.57 57.54 81.76
CA MET A 203 41.45 56.38 81.76
C MET A 203 42.40 56.38 80.55
N ARG A 204 43.55 57.05 80.71
CA ARG A 204 44.76 56.78 79.93
C ARG A 204 45.34 55.43 80.37
N GLY A 205 44.86 54.36 79.75
CA GLY A 205 45.53 53.06 79.83
C GLY A 205 46.56 52.97 78.72
N ASP A 206 47.83 53.08 79.07
CA ASP A 206 48.94 52.59 78.24
C ASP A 206 48.78 51.09 78.06
N SER A 207 48.60 50.66 76.82
CA SER A 207 48.74 49.26 76.45
C SER A 207 49.36 49.21 75.06
N GLU A 208 50.64 48.88 75.04
CA GLU A 208 51.46 48.65 73.86
C GLU A 208 50.80 47.63 72.90
N PRO A 209 50.95 47.80 71.58
CA PRO A 209 50.49 46.79 70.64
C PRO A 209 51.46 45.60 70.60
N ILE A 210 51.03 44.46 71.14
CA ILE A 210 51.68 43.16 70.93
C ILE A 210 51.62 42.80 69.44
N ARG A 211 52.78 42.84 68.78
CA ARG A 211 52.98 42.30 67.42
C ARG A 211 52.79 40.78 67.45
N ARG A 212 51.67 40.28 66.92
CA ARG A 212 51.51 38.85 66.60
C ARG A 212 51.91 38.62 65.16
N ASN A 213 53.05 37.93 64.98
CA ASN A 213 53.41 37.27 63.74
C ASN A 213 52.36 36.20 63.43
N SER A 214 51.72 36.27 62.25
CA SER A 214 50.98 35.14 61.68
C SER A 214 51.66 34.74 60.36
N SER A 215 52.29 33.58 60.39
CA SER A 215 52.80 32.90 59.21
C SER A 215 51.65 32.53 58.28
N ARG A 216 51.77 32.88 57.00
CA ARG A 216 50.98 32.31 55.90
C ARG A 216 51.38 30.84 55.68
N PRO A 217 50.43 29.89 55.57
CA PRO A 217 50.71 28.62 54.93
C PRO A 217 50.34 28.66 53.44
N GLY A 218 51.35 28.40 52.62
CA GLY A 218 51.34 27.53 51.43
C GLY A 218 50.13 27.50 50.50
N SER A 219 50.32 28.09 49.32
CA SER A 219 49.63 27.75 48.06
C SER A 219 49.94 26.30 47.66
N ALA A 220 48.92 25.46 47.55
CA ALA A 220 49.02 24.14 46.92
C ALA A 220 48.36 24.20 45.53
N ARG A 221 49.19 24.20 44.48
CA ARG A 221 48.79 23.94 43.09
C ARG A 221 48.63 22.43 42.91
N ALA A 222 47.41 21.96 42.63
CA ALA A 222 47.18 20.65 42.06
C ALA A 222 47.15 20.75 40.52
N ARG A 223 47.91 19.87 39.86
CA ARG A 223 47.99 19.72 38.40
C ARG A 223 46.81 18.87 37.88
N PRO A 224 46.41 19.00 36.61
CA PRO A 224 45.41 18.13 36.00
C PRO A 224 46.01 16.76 35.66
N ILE A 225 45.18 15.73 35.82
CA ILE A 225 45.43 14.37 35.35
C ILE A 225 45.06 14.33 33.86
N VAL A 226 45.93 13.67 33.07
CA VAL A 226 45.78 13.37 31.64
C VAL A 226 44.72 12.30 31.43
#